data_AF-A0A7W0TR67-F1
#
_entry.id   AF-A0A7W0TR67-F1
#
_cell.length_a   1.000
_cell.length_b   1.000
_cell.length_c   1.000
_cell.angle_alpha   90.00
_cell.angle_beta   90.00
_cell.angle_gamma   90.00
#
_symmetry.space_group_name_H-M   'P 1'
#
loop_
_entity.id
_entity.type
_entity.pdbx_description
1 polymer ?
#
loop_
_entity_poly.entity_id
_entity_poly.type
_entity_poly.pdbx_seq_one_letter_code
_entity_poly.pdbx_strand_id
1 'polypeptide(L)'
;MGSRCYLLYALAPEAMTAREANDQLNAYVGDERRGLSVWHDHFVGAHGGAVVLDVRSEEERALLDDPGPLAGWEMAVHPLTFSLSAVGFAAQTSFTLEQYRGVSLDDLAAAEPDDSRFWWKRRST
;
A
#
# COMPACT_ATOMS: atom_id res chain seq x y z
N MET A 1 15.93 -16.81 -2.95
CA MET A 1 15.14 -16.28 -1.80
C MET A 1 13.65 -16.36 -2.14
N GLY A 2 12.75 -16.41 -1.14
CA GLY A 2 11.30 -16.45 -1.38
C GLY A 2 10.72 -15.05 -1.60
N SER A 3 9.85 -14.91 -2.61
CA SER A 3 9.00 -13.73 -2.83
C SER A 3 8.23 -13.36 -1.56
N ARG A 4 8.05 -12.06 -1.31
CA ARG A 4 7.14 -11.57 -0.25
C ARG A 4 6.74 -10.13 -0.43
N CYS A 5 5.64 -9.77 0.21
CA CYS A 5 5.23 -8.40 0.37
C CYS A 5 5.99 -7.69 1.51
N TYR A 6 6.27 -6.41 1.30
CA TYR A 6 6.82 -5.50 2.30
C TYR A 6 5.85 -4.36 2.52
N LEU A 7 5.59 -4.02 3.79
CA LEU A 7 4.90 -2.81 4.18
C LEU A 7 5.92 -1.70 4.37
N LEU A 8 5.74 -0.62 3.64
CA LEU A 8 6.45 0.64 3.81
C LEU A 8 5.50 1.63 4.49
N TYR A 9 6.01 2.31 5.50
CA TYR A 9 5.39 3.43 6.18
C TYR A 9 6.32 4.63 6.00
N ALA A 10 5.78 5.76 5.53
CA ALA A 10 6.58 6.95 5.29
C ALA A 10 5.87 8.23 5.72
N LEU A 11 6.60 9.13 6.38
CA LEU A 11 6.15 10.44 6.79
C LEU A 11 7.00 11.53 6.14
N ALA A 12 6.31 12.50 5.54
CA ALA A 12 6.94 13.63 4.89
C ALA A 12 7.47 14.63 5.94
N PRO A 13 8.53 15.38 5.61
CA PRO A 13 8.98 16.51 6.42
C PRO A 13 7.88 17.54 6.69
N GLU A 14 7.85 18.13 7.88
CA GLU A 14 6.80 19.08 8.33
C GLU A 14 6.61 20.29 7.39
N ALA A 15 7.67 20.72 6.71
CA ALA A 15 7.63 21.88 5.81
C ALA A 15 7.00 21.57 4.43
N MET A 16 6.74 20.30 4.12
CA MET A 16 6.22 19.88 2.83
C MET A 16 4.72 20.11 2.73
N THR A 17 4.21 20.55 1.58
CA THR A 17 2.76 20.64 1.39
C THR A 17 2.15 19.26 1.14
N ALA A 18 0.86 19.10 1.44
CA ALA A 18 0.10 17.88 1.13
C ALA A 18 0.24 17.45 -0.33
N ARG A 19 0.22 18.42 -1.26
CA ARG A 19 0.35 18.14 -2.70
C ARG A 19 1.72 17.56 -3.04
N GLU A 20 2.79 18.20 -2.57
CA GLU A 20 4.15 17.73 -2.83
C GLU A 20 4.40 16.36 -2.23
N ALA A 21 3.93 16.13 -1.00
CA ALA A 21 4.02 14.83 -0.34
C ALA A 21 3.29 13.75 -1.16
N ASN A 22 2.06 14.02 -1.58
CA ASN A 22 1.30 13.07 -2.39
C ASN A 22 1.97 12.81 -3.74
N ASP A 23 2.47 13.85 -4.42
CA ASP A 23 3.14 13.72 -5.71
C ASP A 23 4.43 12.87 -5.59
N GLN A 24 5.23 13.05 -4.54
CA GLN A 24 6.42 12.23 -4.28
C GLN A 24 6.08 10.78 -3.92
N LEU A 25 5.07 10.55 -3.06
CA LEU A 25 4.64 9.19 -2.72
C LEU A 25 4.05 8.47 -3.94
N ASN A 26 3.28 9.16 -4.79
CA ASN A 26 2.77 8.59 -6.04
C ASN A 26 3.92 8.22 -6.99
N ALA A 27 4.98 9.05 -7.07
CA ALA A 27 6.17 8.74 -7.86
C ALA A 27 6.91 7.51 -7.31
N TYR A 28 6.99 7.35 -5.99
CA TYR A 28 7.55 6.15 -5.36
C TYR A 28 6.75 4.89 -5.70
N VAL A 29 5.42 4.96 -5.56
CA VAL A 29 4.48 3.86 -5.83
C VAL A 29 4.49 3.45 -7.31
N GLY A 30 4.67 4.40 -8.22
CA GLY A 30 4.67 4.18 -9.66
C GLY A 30 6.00 3.69 -10.25
N ASP A 31 7.07 3.61 -9.46
CA ASP A 31 8.37 3.11 -9.92
C ASP A 31 8.37 1.58 -9.97
N GLU A 32 8.07 1.02 -11.14
CA GLU A 32 7.95 -0.43 -11.39
C GLU A 32 9.21 -1.23 -11.04
N ARG A 33 10.37 -0.58 -10.92
CA ARG A 33 11.62 -1.23 -10.54
C ARG A 33 11.62 -1.69 -9.08
N ARG A 34 10.74 -1.14 -8.23
CA ARG A 34 10.67 -1.41 -6.78
C ARG A 34 9.82 -2.63 -6.44
N GLY A 35 9.30 -3.33 -7.45
CA GLY A 35 8.35 -4.42 -7.31
C GLY A 35 6.91 -3.96 -7.56
N LEU A 36 5.97 -4.90 -7.43
CA LEU A 36 4.57 -4.63 -7.73
C LEU A 36 3.87 -3.97 -6.53
N SER A 37 3.48 -2.70 -6.67
CA SER A 37 2.61 -2.00 -5.71
C SER A 37 1.21 -2.64 -5.67
N VAL A 38 0.92 -3.38 -4.60
CA VAL A 38 -0.34 -4.11 -4.41
C VAL A 38 -1.39 -3.25 -3.71
N TRP A 39 -0.94 -2.36 -2.83
CA TRP A 39 -1.78 -1.43 -2.10
C TRP A 39 -0.97 -0.18 -1.75
N HIS A 40 -1.61 0.97 -1.74
CA HIS A 40 -1.08 2.16 -1.10
C HIS A 40 -2.23 3.06 -0.67
N ASP A 41 -1.99 3.92 0.31
CA ASP A 41 -2.88 5.01 0.66
C ASP A 41 -2.10 6.16 1.31
N HIS A 42 -2.72 7.34 1.29
CA HIS A 42 -2.17 8.57 1.86
C HIS A 42 -2.79 8.82 3.24
N PHE A 43 -1.99 9.35 4.17
CA PHE A 43 -2.47 9.65 5.52
C PHE A 43 -3.27 10.95 5.60
N VAL A 44 -4.20 11.00 6.55
CA VAL A 44 -4.94 12.22 6.91
C VAL A 44 -4.25 12.90 8.09
N GLY A 45 -4.06 14.22 8.00
CA GLY A 45 -3.47 15.04 9.07
C GLY A 45 -1.95 15.13 9.00
N ALA A 46 -1.24 13.99 9.10
CA ALA A 46 0.20 13.93 8.85
C ALA A 46 0.45 13.62 7.36
N HIS A 47 1.30 14.39 6.70
CA HIS A 47 1.64 14.13 5.30
C HIS A 47 2.51 12.89 5.19
N GLY A 48 2.11 11.96 4.34
CA GLY A 48 2.73 10.65 4.25
C GLY A 48 1.79 9.60 3.71
N GLY A 49 2.19 8.35 3.85
CA GLY A 49 1.34 7.23 3.49
C GLY A 49 2.00 5.89 3.76
N ALA A 50 1.30 4.85 3.32
CA ALA A 50 1.79 3.49 3.40
C ALA A 50 1.65 2.79 2.05
N VAL A 51 2.57 1.87 1.77
CA VAL A 51 2.65 1.13 0.52
C VAL A 51 2.93 -0.33 0.83
N VAL A 52 2.28 -1.25 0.11
CA VAL A 52 2.63 -2.67 0.11
C VAL A 52 3.16 -3.05 -1.26
N LEU A 53 4.43 -3.49 -1.29
CA LEU A 53 5.14 -3.92 -2.49
C LEU A 53 5.32 -5.44 -2.47
N ASP A 54 4.90 -6.15 -3.51
CA ASP A 54 5.27 -7.54 -3.77
C ASP A 54 6.64 -7.58 -4.47
N VAL A 55 7.66 -8.00 -3.72
CA VAL A 55 9.07 -8.01 -4.13
C VAL A 55 9.48 -9.45 -4.45
N ARG A 56 9.98 -9.65 -5.66
CA ARG A 56 10.20 -10.93 -6.33
C ARG A 56 11.66 -11.17 -6.71
N SER A 57 12.50 -10.13 -6.76
CA SER A 57 13.92 -10.25 -7.08
C SER A 57 14.85 -9.62 -6.01
N GLU A 58 16.14 -9.92 -6.11
CA GLU A 58 17.16 -9.31 -5.23
C GLU A 58 17.37 -7.83 -5.56
N GLU A 59 17.24 -7.45 -6.84
CA GLU A 59 17.34 -6.07 -7.32
C GLU A 59 16.19 -5.21 -6.79
N GLU A 60 14.95 -5.69 -6.88
CA GLU A 60 13.78 -5.01 -6.30
C GLU A 60 13.93 -4.88 -4.77
N ARG A 61 14.45 -5.92 -4.11
CA ARG A 61 14.71 -5.90 -2.67
C ARG A 61 15.76 -4.89 -2.27
N ALA A 62 16.83 -4.75 -3.05
CA ALA A 62 17.87 -3.76 -2.80
C ALA A 62 17.33 -2.31 -2.86
N LEU A 63 16.30 -2.07 -3.67
CA LEU A 63 15.66 -0.76 -3.79
C LEU A 63 14.76 -0.41 -2.59
N LEU A 64 14.47 -1.34 -1.68
CA LEU A 64 13.75 -1.02 -0.44
C LEU A 64 14.54 -0.09 0.48
N ASP A 65 15.87 -0.16 0.43
CA ASP A 65 16.77 0.70 1.20
C ASP A 65 17.09 2.02 0.48
N ASP A 66 16.67 2.18 -0.78
CA ASP A 66 16.81 3.41 -1.56
C ASP A 66 15.54 4.26 -1.41
N PRO A 67 15.59 5.43 -0.74
CA PRO A 67 14.40 6.27 -0.56
C PRO A 67 13.90 6.90 -1.88
N GLY A 68 14.76 7.03 -2.91
CA GLY A 68 14.40 7.64 -4.19
C GLY A 68 13.73 9.02 -4.02
N PRO A 69 12.49 9.21 -4.54
CA PRO A 69 11.78 10.49 -4.40
C PRO A 69 11.40 10.82 -2.95
N LEU A 70 11.47 9.87 -2.02
CA LEU A 70 11.21 10.06 -0.58
C LEU A 70 12.48 10.41 0.20
N ALA A 71 13.54 10.87 -0.46
CA ALA A 71 14.76 11.29 0.21
C ALA A 71 14.46 12.37 1.27
N GLY A 72 14.90 12.13 2.51
CA GLY A 72 14.65 13.01 3.65
C GLY A 72 13.35 12.76 4.41
N TRP A 73 12.55 11.77 4.00
CA TRP A 73 11.37 11.32 4.74
C TRP A 73 11.76 10.38 5.88
N GLU A 74 10.92 10.31 6.91
CA GLU A 74 11.00 9.23 7.90
C GLU A 74 10.37 7.97 7.29
N MET A 75 11.13 6.87 7.20
CA MET A 75 10.68 5.64 6.55
C MET A 75 10.93 4.41 7.42
N ALA A 76 9.96 3.51 7.42
CA ALA A 76 10.08 2.18 8.00
C ALA A 76 9.60 1.13 6.99
N VAL A 77 10.38 0.06 6.81
CA VAL A 77 10.07 -1.02 5.87
C VAL A 77 10.08 -2.35 6.61
N HIS A 78 8.99 -3.10 6.48
CA HIS A 78 8.78 -4.35 7.21
C HIS A 78 8.34 -5.49 6.28
N PRO A 79 9.06 -6.62 6.26
CA PRO A 79 8.59 -7.80 5.54
C PRO A 79 7.34 -8.38 6.20
N LEU A 80 6.32 -8.71 5.41
CA LEU A 80 5.09 -9.35 5.90
C LEU A 80 5.26 -10.86 6.00
N THR A 81 4.71 -11.47 7.05
CA THR A 81 4.88 -12.90 7.35
C THR A 81 4.10 -13.81 6.40
N PHE A 82 2.81 -13.54 6.19
CA PHE A 82 1.89 -14.42 5.45
C PHE A 82 1.70 -14.00 3.99
N SER A 83 1.92 -12.72 3.68
CA SER A 83 1.79 -12.17 2.33
C SER A 83 3.04 -12.49 1.51
N LEU A 84 3.17 -13.73 1.04
CA LEU A 84 4.31 -14.19 0.23
C LEU A 84 4.19 -13.82 -1.27
N SER A 85 3.08 -13.19 -1.65
CA SER A 85 2.83 -12.66 -3.00
C SER A 85 1.70 -11.63 -2.95
N ALA A 86 1.47 -10.89 -4.05
CA ALA A 86 0.33 -9.98 -4.18
C ALA A 86 -1.02 -10.66 -3.94
N VAL A 87 -1.20 -11.88 -4.46
CA VAL A 87 -2.41 -12.67 -4.23
C VAL A 87 -2.50 -13.11 -2.76
N GLY A 88 -1.37 -13.48 -2.14
CA GLY A 88 -1.33 -13.80 -0.72
C GLY A 88 -1.68 -12.60 0.18
N PHE A 89 -1.29 -11.38 -0.22
CA PHE A 89 -1.72 -10.16 0.46
C PHE A 89 -3.24 -9.96 0.38
N ALA A 90 -3.82 -10.04 -0.81
CA ALA A 90 -5.27 -9.93 -1.00
C ALA A 90 -6.04 -11.01 -0.21
N ALA A 91 -5.57 -12.26 -0.27
CA ALA A 91 -6.15 -13.37 0.48
C ALA A 91 -6.09 -13.15 2.00
N GLN A 92 -4.99 -12.59 2.51
CA GLN A 92 -4.85 -12.29 3.94
C GLN A 92 -5.86 -11.24 4.41
N THR A 93 -6.20 -10.26 3.56
CA THR A 93 -7.23 -9.26 3.87
C THR A 93 -8.60 -9.91 4.02
N SER A 94 -9.01 -10.74 3.05
CA SER A 94 -10.29 -11.46 3.13
C SER A 94 -10.32 -12.44 4.31
N PHE A 95 -9.28 -13.25 4.47
CA PHE A 95 -9.15 -14.21 5.57
C PHE A 95 -9.29 -13.53 6.94
N THR A 96 -8.68 -12.35 7.11
CA THR A 96 -8.74 -11.63 8.39
C THR A 96 -10.17 -11.24 8.75
N LEU A 97 -10.96 -10.77 7.77
CA LEU A 97 -12.37 -10.41 7.99
C LEU A 97 -13.22 -11.64 8.30
N GLU A 98 -13.08 -12.68 7.48
CA GLU A 98 -13.89 -13.90 7.63
C GLU A 98 -13.60 -14.59 8.96
N GLN A 99 -12.33 -14.81 9.29
CA GLN A 99 -11.96 -15.60 10.46
C GLN A 99 -12.14 -14.86 11.78
N TYR A 100 -11.86 -13.56 11.82
CA TYR A 100 -11.91 -12.81 13.08
C TYR A 100 -13.18 -11.99 13.26
N ARG A 101 -13.97 -11.78 12.21
CA ARG A 101 -15.19 -10.96 12.26
C ARG A 101 -16.42 -11.64 11.66
N GLY A 102 -16.27 -12.79 11.00
CA GLY A 102 -17.40 -13.56 10.47
C GLY A 102 -18.13 -12.85 9.33
N VAL A 103 -17.45 -11.95 8.61
CA VAL A 103 -18.01 -11.22 7.47
C VAL A 103 -17.06 -11.33 6.27
N SER A 104 -17.61 -11.45 5.06
CA SER A 104 -16.83 -11.42 3.82
C SER A 104 -16.74 -10.00 3.25
N LEU A 105 -15.77 -9.76 2.36
CA LEU A 105 -15.72 -8.49 1.60
C LEU A 105 -16.97 -8.31 0.72
N ASP A 106 -17.54 -9.40 0.20
CA ASP A 106 -18.73 -9.35 -0.64
C ASP A 106 -19.97 -8.92 0.18
N ASP A 107 -20.13 -9.44 1.40
CA ASP A 107 -21.21 -9.02 2.30
C ASP A 107 -21.10 -7.54 2.64
N LEU A 108 -19.88 -7.07 2.93
CA LEU A 108 -19.62 -5.66 3.21
C LEU A 108 -19.91 -4.80 1.99
N ALA A 109 -19.41 -5.18 0.80
CA ALA A 109 -19.64 -4.44 -0.43
C ALA A 109 -21.13 -4.30 -0.78
N ALA A 110 -21.93 -5.35 -0.53
CA ALA A 110 -23.37 -5.34 -0.73
C ALA A 110 -24.13 -4.45 0.27
N ALA A 111 -23.58 -4.26 1.47
CA ALA A 111 -24.17 -3.43 2.53
C ALA A 111 -23.76 -1.95 2.49
N GLU A 112 -22.68 -1.61 1.77
CA GLU A 112 -22.19 -0.23 1.65
C GLU A 112 -23.25 0.69 1.01
N PRO A 113 -23.53 1.88 1.56
CA PRO A 113 -24.46 2.83 0.96
C PRO A 113 -23.94 3.35 -0.37
N ASP A 114 -24.84 3.93 -1.17
CA ASP A 114 -24.46 4.67 -2.37
C ASP A 114 -23.88 6.02 -1.96
N ASP A 115 -22.55 6.08 -1.89
CA ASP A 115 -21.79 7.28 -1.58
C ASP A 115 -20.85 7.62 -2.73
N SER A 116 -20.91 8.86 -3.23
CA SER A 116 -20.09 9.33 -4.36
C SER A 116 -18.59 9.36 -4.04
N ARG A 117 -18.21 9.32 -2.77
CA ARG A 117 -16.82 9.23 -2.31
C ARG A 117 -16.24 7.83 -2.46
N PHE A 118 -17.07 6.79 -2.59
CA PHE A 118 -16.63 5.42 -2.82
C PHE A 118 -16.17 5.24 -4.27
N TRP A 119 -14.95 5.68 -4.54
CA TRP A 119 -14.38 5.70 -5.89
C TRP A 119 -14.37 4.34 -6.58
N TRP A 120 -14.29 3.25 -5.81
CA TRP A 120 -14.25 1.87 -6.28
C TRP A 120 -15.60 1.39 -6.84
N LYS A 121 -16.73 1.95 -6.37
CA LYS A 121 -18.07 1.67 -6.93
C LYS A 121 -18.28 2.26 -8.33
N ARG A 122 -17.43 3.22 -8.73
CA ARG A 122 -17.54 3.90 -10.03
C ARG A 122 -16.97 3.09 -11.20
N ARG A 123 -16.33 1.94 -10.94
CA ARG A 123 -15.78 1.04 -11.97
C ARG A 123 -16.85 0.07 -12.46
N SER A 124 -17.91 0.62 -13.04
CA SER A 124 -18.98 -0.13 -13.72
C SER A 124 -19.51 0.67 -14.91
N THR A 125 -18.65 1.03 -15.87
CA THR A 125 -18.98 1.24 -17.30
C THR A 125 -17.72 1.15 -18.14
#